data_AF-G9MUW0-F1
#
_entry.id   AF-G9MUW0-F1
#
_cell.length_a   1.000
_cell.length_b   1.000
_cell.length_c   1.000
_cell.angle_alpha   90.00
_cell.angle_beta   90.00
_cell.angle_gamma   90.00
#
_symmetry.space_group_name_H-M   'P 1'
#
loop_
_entity.id
_entity.type
_entity.pdbx_description
1 polymer ?
#
loop_
_entity_poly.entity_id
_entity_poly.type
_entity_poly.pdbx_seq_one_letter_code
_entity_poly.pdbx_strand_id
1 'polypeptide(L)'
;MALSSPPLLTACLACATSALGTKYQIGNPELRAERFYAKSIHALRSILEEGGCEGSEDWLLATVVILCLYENRKPGYDPATATAHIAAAGQVFRKRAMTKMSAAATASSQELASSQTWSAIIFERIFTESFLYHCMVMSVQDSNLTPLQDPVLRGVFDDYYDSCLVSTSPEPENWPILGMHYQIVRLFSDLLAALDDTPAFCGLGDIIEQLGTWANTSLTDGHGVHILLYISAAKLLAYQHLTDSSSDTTQYQSLLQQELENCKNLLPKIDVTVNAFSRYFFWPLAIIERVVRDPTASLLVQLKLKNMEDVDPAGKRAYNWVAEGFERKFKSA
;
A
#
# COMPACT_ATOMS: atom_id res chain seq x y z
N MET A 1 7.30 4.88 -23.38
CA MET A 1 6.33 3.80 -23.11
C MET A 1 4.89 4.22 -23.35
N ALA A 2 4.30 5.18 -22.62
CA ALA A 2 2.88 5.56 -22.80
C ALA A 2 2.52 5.97 -24.25
N LEU A 3 3.34 6.79 -24.90
CA LEU A 3 3.11 7.18 -26.31
C LEU A 3 3.09 6.00 -27.30
N SER A 4 3.72 4.87 -26.93
CA SER A 4 3.80 3.66 -27.73
C SER A 4 2.73 2.62 -27.36
N SER A 5 1.94 2.87 -26.30
CA SER A 5 0.90 1.97 -25.80
C SER A 5 -0.40 2.76 -25.57
N PRO A 6 -1.37 2.68 -26.51
CA PRO A 6 -2.67 3.34 -26.38
C PRO A 6 -3.42 3.11 -25.05
N PRO A 7 -3.50 1.88 -24.49
CA PRO A 7 -4.19 1.68 -23.21
C PRO A 7 -3.50 2.42 -22.07
N LEU A 8 -2.16 2.41 -22.04
CA LEU A 8 -1.40 3.12 -21.02
C LEU A 8 -1.56 4.64 -21.13
N LEU A 9 -1.45 5.19 -22.35
CA LEU A 9 -1.62 6.62 -22.58
C LEU A 9 -2.98 7.11 -22.08
N THR A 10 -4.03 6.38 -22.41
CA THR A 10 -5.40 6.73 -22.03
C THR A 10 -5.63 6.59 -20.53
N ALA A 11 -5.04 5.60 -19.85
CA ALA A 11 -5.05 5.50 -18.39
C ALA A 11 -4.35 6.71 -17.74
N CYS A 12 -3.17 7.10 -18.24
CA CYS A 12 -2.46 8.31 -17.77
C CYS A 12 -3.30 9.57 -17.94
N LEU A 13 -3.98 9.71 -19.09
CA LEU A 13 -4.86 10.85 -19.36
C LEU A 13 -6.08 10.87 -18.43
N ALA A 14 -6.64 9.70 -18.07
CA ALA A 14 -7.72 9.61 -17.09
C ALA A 14 -7.27 10.15 -15.73
N CYS A 15 -6.15 9.65 -15.21
CA CYS A 15 -5.55 10.12 -13.96
C CYS A 15 -5.22 11.62 -13.99
N ALA A 16 -4.54 12.09 -15.04
CA ALA A 16 -4.14 13.49 -15.17
C ALA A 16 -5.37 14.42 -15.25
N THR A 17 -6.39 14.03 -16.03
CA THR A 17 -7.63 14.82 -16.16
C THR A 17 -8.39 14.85 -14.84
N SER A 18 -8.47 13.72 -14.12
CA SER A 18 -9.12 13.65 -12.82
C SER A 18 -8.41 14.49 -11.75
N ALA A 19 -7.08 14.46 -11.71
CA ALA A 19 -6.31 15.13 -10.67
C ALA A 19 -6.08 16.62 -10.93
N LEU A 20 -5.93 17.01 -12.20
CA LEU A 20 -5.51 18.36 -12.59
C LEU A 20 -6.57 19.12 -13.38
N GLY A 21 -7.65 18.45 -13.81
CA GLY A 21 -8.64 19.04 -14.72
C GLY A 21 -9.30 20.29 -14.17
N THR A 22 -9.68 20.30 -12.89
CA THR A 22 -10.24 21.48 -12.22
C THR A 22 -9.23 22.63 -12.17
N LYS A 23 -7.97 22.33 -11.80
CA LYS A 23 -6.90 23.33 -11.71
C LYS A 23 -6.62 24.02 -13.05
N TYR A 24 -6.67 23.25 -14.15
CA TYR A 24 -6.43 23.76 -15.50
C TYR A 24 -7.72 24.09 -16.27
N GLN A 25 -8.85 24.24 -15.57
CA GLN A 25 -10.14 24.67 -16.15
C GLN A 25 -10.59 23.81 -17.35
N ILE A 26 -10.30 22.51 -17.32
CA ILE A 26 -10.77 21.56 -18.32
C ILE A 26 -12.28 21.46 -18.22
N GLY A 27 -13.00 21.69 -19.33
CA GLY A 27 -14.45 21.59 -19.36
C GLY A 27 -14.93 20.17 -19.05
N ASN A 28 -15.71 20.02 -17.97
CA ASN A 28 -16.27 18.78 -17.47
C ASN A 28 -15.20 17.67 -17.24
N PRO A 29 -14.25 17.90 -16.31
CA PRO A 29 -13.05 17.07 -16.17
C PRO A 29 -13.37 15.63 -15.75
N GLU A 30 -14.38 15.44 -14.91
CA GLU A 30 -14.85 14.13 -14.46
C GLU A 30 -15.31 13.27 -15.65
N LEU A 31 -16.25 13.78 -16.44
CA LEU A 31 -16.75 13.10 -17.65
C LEU A 31 -15.63 12.79 -18.66
N ARG A 32 -14.64 13.70 -18.80
CA ARG A 32 -13.49 13.45 -19.68
C ARG A 32 -12.58 12.36 -19.14
N ALA A 33 -12.32 12.35 -17.84
CA ALA A 33 -11.51 11.34 -17.19
C ALA A 33 -12.16 9.95 -17.32
N GLU A 34 -13.48 9.86 -17.12
CA GLU A 34 -14.26 8.63 -17.32
C GLU A 34 -14.19 8.14 -18.77
N ARG A 35 -14.28 9.04 -19.75
CA ARG A 35 -14.11 8.68 -21.17
C ARG A 35 -12.72 8.11 -21.47
N PHE A 36 -11.68 8.72 -20.91
CA PHE A 36 -10.31 8.20 -21.08
C PHE A 36 -10.14 6.84 -20.39
N TYR A 37 -10.70 6.67 -19.20
CA TYR A 37 -10.71 5.41 -18.48
C TYR A 37 -11.41 4.31 -19.29
N ALA A 38 -12.64 4.55 -19.74
CA ALA A 38 -13.39 3.59 -20.57
C ALA A 38 -12.66 3.25 -21.87
N LYS A 39 -12.00 4.24 -22.50
CA LYS A 39 -11.17 4.02 -23.69
C LYS A 39 -9.95 3.14 -23.40
N SER A 40 -9.31 3.31 -22.23
CA SER A 40 -8.20 2.46 -21.80
C SER A 40 -8.64 1.01 -21.63
N ILE A 41 -9.75 0.78 -20.92
CA ILE A 41 -10.34 -0.55 -20.72
C ILE A 41 -10.69 -1.20 -22.06
N HIS A 42 -11.33 -0.45 -22.97
CA HIS A 42 -11.68 -0.97 -24.29
C HIS A 42 -10.44 -1.39 -25.09
N ALA A 43 -9.41 -0.54 -25.12
CA ALA A 43 -8.15 -0.84 -25.80
C ALA A 43 -7.44 -2.07 -25.20
N LEU A 44 -7.43 -2.21 -23.86
CA LEU A 44 -6.89 -3.40 -23.19
C LEU A 44 -7.64 -4.66 -23.60
N ARG A 45 -8.98 -4.62 -23.60
CA ARG A 45 -9.80 -5.77 -23.97
C ARG A 45 -9.54 -6.21 -25.40
N SER A 46 -9.49 -5.29 -26.36
CA SER A 46 -9.18 -5.61 -27.75
C SER A 46 -7.80 -6.28 -27.89
N ILE A 47 -6.77 -5.72 -27.24
CA ILE A 47 -5.41 -6.31 -27.29
C ILE A 47 -5.41 -7.72 -26.69
N LEU A 48 -6.10 -7.94 -25.56
CA LEU A 48 -6.18 -9.25 -24.91
C LEU A 48 -6.94 -10.27 -25.75
N GLU A 49 -8.08 -9.88 -26.32
CA GLU A 49 -8.92 -10.74 -27.18
C GLU A 49 -8.18 -11.17 -28.46
N GLU A 50 -7.32 -10.30 -28.99
CA GLU A 50 -6.48 -10.59 -30.17
C GLU A 50 -5.20 -11.36 -29.83
N GLY A 51 -4.93 -11.65 -28.55
CA GLY A 51 -3.68 -12.29 -28.12
C GLY A 51 -2.45 -11.41 -28.31
N GLY A 52 -2.61 -10.08 -28.33
CA GLY A 52 -1.56 -9.11 -28.57
C GLY A 52 -0.62 -8.85 -27.38
N CYS A 53 -0.72 -9.66 -26.32
CA CYS A 53 0.19 -9.60 -25.17
C CYS A 53 0.38 -10.97 -24.50
N GLU A 54 1.56 -11.20 -23.93
CA GLU A 54 1.97 -12.40 -23.20
C GLU A 54 1.67 -12.32 -21.70
N GLY A 55 1.35 -11.12 -21.19
CA GLY A 55 1.01 -10.88 -19.79
C GLY A 55 2.21 -10.50 -18.91
N SER A 56 3.39 -10.25 -19.50
CA SER A 56 4.61 -9.85 -18.79
C SER A 56 5.12 -8.46 -19.14
N GLU A 57 4.43 -7.73 -20.01
CA GLU A 57 4.87 -6.44 -20.54
C GLU A 57 4.85 -5.31 -19.52
N ASP A 58 5.84 -4.42 -19.58
CA ASP A 58 5.92 -3.21 -18.72
C ASP A 58 4.68 -2.33 -18.87
N TRP A 59 4.25 -2.12 -20.11
CA TRP A 59 3.09 -1.26 -20.38
C TRP A 59 1.81 -1.83 -19.79
N LEU A 60 1.67 -3.15 -19.71
CA LEU A 60 0.49 -3.81 -19.15
C LEU A 60 0.46 -3.60 -17.64
N LEU A 61 1.58 -3.88 -16.94
CA LEU A 61 1.73 -3.61 -15.51
C LEU A 61 1.45 -2.14 -15.19
N ALA A 62 2.05 -1.24 -15.97
CA ALA A 62 1.85 0.18 -15.78
C ALA A 62 0.39 0.59 -15.95
N THR A 63 -0.29 0.02 -16.95
CA THR A 63 -1.69 0.34 -17.21
C THR A 63 -2.57 -0.08 -16.05
N VAL A 64 -2.45 -1.32 -15.56
CA VAL A 64 -3.30 -1.82 -14.47
C VAL A 64 -3.10 -1.05 -13.16
N VAL A 65 -1.85 -0.70 -12.83
CA VAL A 65 -1.56 0.12 -11.62
C VAL A 65 -2.12 1.54 -11.76
N ILE A 66 -2.01 2.16 -12.95
CA ILE A 66 -2.56 3.50 -13.17
C ILE A 66 -4.10 3.49 -13.17
N LEU A 67 -4.73 2.43 -13.69
CA LEU A 67 -6.19 2.27 -13.59
C LEU A 67 -6.63 2.09 -12.14
N CYS A 68 -5.89 1.31 -11.34
CA CYS A 68 -6.12 1.23 -9.89
C CYS A 68 -6.00 2.60 -9.21
N LEU A 69 -4.99 3.41 -9.58
CA LEU A 69 -4.83 4.77 -9.05
C LEU A 69 -6.00 5.68 -9.43
N TYR A 70 -6.50 5.60 -10.66
CA TYR A 70 -7.67 6.35 -11.10
C TYR A 70 -8.90 5.98 -10.26
N GLU A 71 -9.15 4.67 -10.12
CA GLU A 71 -10.28 4.14 -9.35
C GLU A 71 -10.27 4.64 -7.90
N ASN A 72 -9.12 4.57 -7.23
CA ASN A 72 -8.96 5.02 -5.85
C ASN A 72 -9.19 6.53 -5.66
N ARG A 73 -9.16 7.33 -6.74
CA ARG A 73 -9.29 8.79 -6.67
C ARG A 73 -10.61 9.32 -7.22
N LYS A 74 -11.41 8.50 -7.91
CA LYS A 74 -12.67 8.96 -8.49
C LYS A 74 -13.70 9.31 -7.40
N PRO A 75 -14.58 10.32 -7.60
CA PRO A 75 -15.61 10.68 -6.63
C PRO A 75 -16.57 9.53 -6.28
N GLY A 76 -16.91 8.68 -7.25
CA GLY A 76 -17.75 7.49 -7.08
C GLY A 76 -16.96 6.21 -6.80
N TYR A 77 -15.90 6.28 -5.97
CA TYR A 77 -15.02 5.16 -5.65
C TYR A 77 -15.80 3.85 -5.44
N ASP A 78 -15.43 2.83 -6.21
CA ASP A 78 -15.98 1.49 -6.09
C ASP A 78 -14.82 0.53 -5.73
N PRO A 79 -14.77 0.03 -4.48
CA PRO A 79 -13.73 -0.90 -4.05
C PRO A 79 -13.64 -2.13 -4.94
N ALA A 80 -14.76 -2.65 -5.45
CA ALA A 80 -14.76 -3.85 -6.28
C ALA A 80 -13.99 -3.64 -7.60
N THR A 81 -14.12 -2.45 -8.19
CA THR A 81 -13.39 -2.11 -9.42
C THR A 81 -11.89 -1.93 -9.15
N ALA A 82 -11.51 -1.27 -8.05
CA ALA A 82 -10.09 -1.15 -7.66
C ALA A 82 -9.47 -2.53 -7.37
N THR A 83 -10.20 -3.39 -6.66
CA THR A 83 -9.83 -4.80 -6.40
C THR A 83 -9.52 -5.56 -7.68
N ALA A 84 -10.34 -5.42 -8.72
CA ALA A 84 -10.13 -6.12 -9.99
C ALA A 84 -8.79 -5.74 -10.64
N HIS A 85 -8.40 -4.46 -10.62
CA HIS A 85 -7.11 -3.99 -11.16
C HIS A 85 -5.93 -4.49 -10.34
N ILE A 86 -6.06 -4.55 -9.02
CA ILE A 86 -5.03 -5.11 -8.12
C ILE A 86 -4.86 -6.60 -8.39
N ALA A 87 -5.96 -7.36 -8.48
CA ALA A 87 -5.91 -8.78 -8.82
C ALA A 87 -5.23 -9.01 -10.18
N ALA A 88 -5.55 -8.19 -11.19
CA ALA A 88 -4.91 -8.23 -12.49
C ALA A 88 -3.40 -7.92 -12.41
N ALA A 89 -3.00 -6.90 -11.66
CA ALA A 89 -1.59 -6.59 -11.42
C ALA A 89 -0.85 -7.78 -10.75
N GLY A 90 -1.48 -8.43 -9.76
CA GLY A 90 -0.93 -9.63 -9.14
C GLY A 90 -0.70 -10.78 -10.14
N GLN A 91 -1.60 -10.97 -11.10
CA GLN A 91 -1.39 -11.97 -12.17
C GLN A 91 -0.22 -11.61 -13.09
N VAL A 92 -0.08 -10.33 -13.44
CA VAL A 92 1.06 -9.84 -14.24
C VAL A 92 2.38 -10.06 -13.49
N PHE A 93 2.43 -9.79 -12.17
CA PHE A 93 3.61 -10.09 -11.35
C PHE A 93 3.95 -11.58 -11.32
N ARG A 94 2.96 -12.47 -11.12
CA ARG A 94 3.18 -13.92 -11.17
C ARG A 94 3.75 -14.36 -12.52
N LYS A 95 3.16 -13.89 -13.62
CA LYS A 95 3.63 -14.24 -14.97
C LYS A 95 5.06 -13.77 -15.19
N ARG A 96 5.39 -12.54 -14.81
CA ARG A 96 6.75 -11.99 -14.88
C ARG A 96 7.74 -12.80 -14.07
N ALA A 97 7.39 -13.19 -12.85
CA ALA A 97 8.22 -14.03 -12.01
C ALA A 97 8.53 -15.39 -12.66
N MET A 98 7.49 -16.06 -13.19
CA MET A 98 7.65 -17.33 -13.90
C MET A 98 8.57 -17.17 -15.13
N THR A 99 8.39 -16.10 -15.91
CA THR A 99 9.26 -15.80 -17.05
C THR A 99 10.71 -15.57 -16.61
N LYS A 100 10.94 -14.77 -15.56
CA LYS A 100 12.30 -14.53 -15.01
C LYS A 100 12.95 -15.83 -14.52
N MET A 101 12.21 -16.70 -13.81
CA MET A 101 12.71 -18.00 -13.35
C MET A 101 13.08 -18.92 -14.52
N SER A 102 12.24 -18.98 -15.56
CA SER A 102 12.54 -19.79 -16.76
C SER A 102 13.77 -19.27 -17.50
N ALA A 103 13.94 -17.94 -17.60
CA ALA A 103 15.10 -17.33 -18.25
C ALA A 103 16.39 -17.61 -17.45
N ALA A 104 16.35 -17.48 -16.12
CA ALA A 104 17.49 -17.76 -15.24
C ALA A 104 17.94 -19.23 -15.29
N ALA A 105 17.04 -20.17 -15.57
CA ALA A 105 17.39 -21.58 -15.78
C ALA A 105 18.16 -21.83 -17.10
N THR A 106 18.08 -20.90 -18.05
CA THR A 106 18.62 -21.08 -19.41
C THR A 106 19.77 -20.15 -19.75
N ALA A 107 19.92 -19.01 -19.07
CA ALA A 107 20.88 -17.97 -19.42
C ALA A 107 21.98 -17.83 -18.36
N SER A 108 23.16 -17.38 -18.78
CA SER A 108 24.24 -17.05 -17.86
C SER A 108 23.90 -15.76 -17.08
N SER A 109 24.22 -15.71 -15.79
CA SER A 109 23.90 -14.57 -14.91
C SER A 109 24.47 -13.22 -15.39
N GLN A 110 25.53 -13.23 -16.21
CA GLN A 110 26.14 -12.05 -16.82
C GLN A 110 25.33 -11.44 -17.98
N GLU A 111 24.55 -12.24 -18.72
CA GLU A 111 23.75 -11.76 -19.86
C GLU A 111 22.46 -11.06 -19.40
N LEU A 112 21.85 -11.51 -18.30
CA LEU A 112 20.66 -10.86 -17.74
C LEU A 112 20.96 -9.45 -17.19
N ALA A 113 22.09 -9.29 -16.50
CA ALA A 113 22.46 -8.04 -15.84
C ALA A 113 22.88 -6.93 -16.82
N SER A 114 23.45 -7.29 -17.98
CA SER A 114 23.95 -6.34 -18.98
C SER A 114 22.84 -5.69 -19.83
N SER A 115 21.60 -6.18 -19.75
CA SER A 115 20.46 -5.68 -20.54
C SER A 115 19.60 -4.61 -19.85
N GLN A 116 19.76 -4.41 -18.54
CA GLN A 116 18.88 -3.53 -17.77
C GLN A 116 19.33 -2.07 -17.81
N THR A 117 18.44 -1.20 -18.28
CA THR A 117 18.63 0.25 -18.20
C THR A 117 18.21 0.78 -16.83
N TRP A 118 18.80 1.89 -16.39
CA TRP A 118 18.41 2.53 -15.13
C TRP A 118 16.92 2.93 -15.09
N SER A 119 16.35 3.32 -16.24
CA SER A 119 14.93 3.62 -16.34
C SER A 119 14.05 2.39 -16.12
N ALA A 120 14.46 1.20 -16.58
CA ALA A 120 13.76 -0.05 -16.31
C ALA A 120 13.82 -0.42 -14.82
N ILE A 121 14.97 -0.23 -14.17
CA ILE A 121 15.15 -0.48 -12.74
C ILE A 121 14.24 0.43 -11.90
N ILE A 122 14.23 1.73 -12.18
CA ILE A 122 13.37 2.70 -11.50
C ILE A 122 11.88 2.41 -11.77
N PHE A 123 11.54 2.01 -13.00
CA PHE A 123 10.20 1.58 -13.36
C PHE A 123 9.74 0.40 -12.49
N GLU A 124 10.52 -0.69 -12.44
CA GLU A 124 10.19 -1.85 -11.61
C GLU A 124 9.99 -1.45 -10.13
N ARG A 125 10.84 -0.55 -9.61
CA ARG A 125 10.73 -0.07 -8.23
C ARG A 125 9.42 0.65 -7.96
N ILE A 126 9.07 1.63 -8.79
CA ILE A 126 7.85 2.43 -8.62
C ILE A 126 6.61 1.54 -8.68
N PHE A 127 6.54 0.62 -9.66
CA PHE A 127 5.35 -0.21 -9.85
C PHE A 127 5.24 -1.34 -8.82
N THR A 128 6.35 -1.91 -8.36
CA THR A 128 6.37 -2.88 -7.25
C THR A 128 5.89 -2.23 -5.96
N GLU A 129 6.46 -1.08 -5.59
CA GLU A 129 6.02 -0.36 -4.40
C GLU A 129 4.56 0.11 -4.51
N SER A 130 4.13 0.60 -5.67
CA SER A 130 2.74 1.03 -5.88
C SER A 130 1.75 -0.12 -5.76
N PHE A 131 2.12 -1.30 -6.26
CA PHE A 131 1.30 -2.50 -6.11
C PHE A 131 1.19 -2.93 -4.65
N LEU A 132 2.30 -3.02 -3.94
CA LEU A 132 2.33 -3.36 -2.51
C LEU A 132 1.52 -2.33 -1.69
N TYR A 133 1.66 -1.05 -2.01
CA TYR A 133 0.84 0.01 -1.42
C TYR A 133 -0.66 -0.24 -1.63
N HIS A 134 -1.10 -0.49 -2.84
CA HIS A 134 -2.52 -0.71 -3.08
C HIS A 134 -3.03 -1.99 -2.42
N CYS A 135 -2.26 -3.06 -2.42
CA CYS A 135 -2.66 -4.29 -1.75
C CYS A 135 -2.79 -4.13 -0.24
N MET A 136 -1.85 -3.42 0.38
CA MET A 136 -1.85 -3.18 1.82
C MET A 136 -2.96 -2.23 2.25
N VAL A 137 -3.35 -1.25 1.43
CA VAL A 137 -4.59 -0.53 1.69
C VAL A 137 -5.77 -1.50 1.64
N MET A 138 -5.83 -2.33 0.59
CA MET A 138 -7.01 -3.16 0.33
C MET A 138 -7.21 -4.32 1.31
N SER A 139 -6.13 -4.86 1.88
CA SER A 139 -6.15 -6.03 2.77
C SER A 139 -6.92 -5.82 4.07
N VAL A 140 -7.09 -4.56 4.50
CA VAL A 140 -7.93 -4.21 5.66
C VAL A 140 -9.40 -4.56 5.42
N GLN A 141 -9.84 -4.64 4.17
CA GLN A 141 -11.24 -4.88 3.83
C GLN A 141 -11.48 -6.25 3.21
N ASP A 142 -10.48 -6.81 2.51
CA ASP A 142 -10.54 -8.12 1.88
C ASP A 142 -9.22 -8.86 2.08
N SER A 143 -9.25 -9.92 2.90
CA SER A 143 -8.08 -10.76 3.17
C SER A 143 -7.61 -11.53 1.93
N ASN A 144 -8.42 -11.65 0.87
CA ASN A 144 -7.99 -12.28 -0.38
C ASN A 144 -7.06 -11.40 -1.22
N LEU A 145 -6.87 -10.13 -0.84
CA LEU A 145 -6.04 -9.15 -1.55
C LEU A 145 -4.68 -8.90 -0.86
N THR A 146 -4.17 -9.91 -0.16
CA THR A 146 -2.86 -9.88 0.47
C THR A 146 -1.83 -10.65 -0.36
N PRO A 147 -1.16 -10.02 -1.34
CA PRO A 147 -0.18 -10.71 -2.18
C PRO A 147 1.02 -11.22 -1.38
N LEU A 148 1.29 -10.61 -0.21
CA LEU A 148 2.33 -11.06 0.71
C LEU A 148 1.93 -12.29 1.53
N GLN A 149 0.66 -12.72 1.47
CA GLN A 149 0.22 -14.01 2.00
C GLN A 149 0.24 -15.13 0.93
N ASP A 150 0.39 -14.78 -0.35
CA ASP A 150 0.66 -15.76 -1.41
C ASP A 150 2.15 -16.14 -1.37
N PRO A 151 2.53 -17.41 -1.12
CA PRO A 151 3.94 -17.80 -1.01
C PRO A 151 4.77 -17.53 -2.27
N VAL A 152 4.17 -17.63 -3.46
CA VAL A 152 4.84 -17.38 -4.73
C VAL A 152 5.11 -15.89 -4.87
N LEU A 153 4.10 -15.05 -4.67
CA LEU A 153 4.27 -13.60 -4.78
C LEU A 153 5.17 -13.05 -3.67
N ARG A 154 5.07 -13.56 -2.44
CA ARG A 154 5.96 -13.19 -1.34
C ARG A 154 7.41 -13.46 -1.68
N GLY A 155 7.72 -14.67 -2.18
CA GLY A 155 9.08 -15.01 -2.63
C GLY A 155 9.59 -14.06 -3.71
N VAL A 156 8.73 -13.67 -4.66
CA VAL A 156 9.08 -12.71 -5.72
C VAL A 156 9.45 -11.34 -5.16
N PHE A 157 8.73 -10.84 -4.15
CA PHE A 157 9.03 -9.55 -3.55
C PHE A 157 10.25 -9.61 -2.62
N ASP A 158 10.39 -10.67 -1.83
CA ASP A 158 11.56 -10.91 -1.00
C ASP A 158 12.83 -10.96 -1.88
N ASP A 159 12.84 -11.79 -2.93
CA ASP A 159 13.95 -11.89 -3.89
C ASP A 159 14.25 -10.55 -4.58
N TYR A 160 13.21 -9.79 -4.93
CA TYR A 160 13.36 -8.48 -5.57
C TYR A 160 14.06 -7.48 -4.64
N TYR A 161 13.66 -7.39 -3.37
CA TYR A 161 14.24 -6.43 -2.43
C TYR A 161 15.62 -6.87 -1.91
N ASP A 162 15.89 -8.17 -1.83
CA ASP A 162 17.21 -8.70 -1.46
C ASP A 162 18.27 -8.46 -2.54
N SER A 163 17.86 -8.41 -3.81
CA SER A 163 18.74 -8.22 -4.97
C SER A 163 18.57 -6.87 -5.69
N CYS A 164 17.87 -5.91 -5.07
CA CYS A 164 17.55 -4.64 -5.70
C CYS A 164 18.80 -3.80 -5.97
N LEU A 165 18.94 -3.28 -7.20
CA LEU A 165 20.02 -2.35 -7.55
C LEU A 165 19.80 -0.93 -7.00
N VAL A 166 18.56 -0.61 -6.61
CA VAL A 166 18.23 0.63 -5.91
C VAL A 166 18.39 0.39 -4.42
N SER A 167 18.92 1.38 -3.71
CA SER A 167 19.05 1.34 -2.25
C SER A 167 17.75 0.87 -1.59
N THR A 168 17.89 -0.12 -0.71
CA THR A 168 16.83 -0.60 0.18
C THR A 168 17.12 -0.20 1.63
N SER A 169 18.08 0.70 1.86
CA SER A 169 18.33 1.24 3.19
C SER A 169 17.06 1.87 3.80
N PRO A 170 16.91 1.85 5.12
CA PRO A 170 15.63 2.13 5.81
C PRO A 170 15.17 3.59 5.77
N GLU A 171 15.97 4.51 5.26
CA GLU A 171 15.65 5.93 5.18
C GLU A 171 14.46 6.17 4.23
N PRO A 172 13.50 7.05 4.60
CA PRO A 172 12.28 7.28 3.81
C PRO A 172 12.52 7.70 2.37
N GLU A 173 13.60 8.44 2.09
CA GLU A 173 13.97 8.82 0.72
C GLU A 173 14.24 7.63 -0.21
N ASN A 174 14.64 6.48 0.33
CA ASN A 174 14.87 5.26 -0.43
C ASN A 174 13.57 4.51 -0.76
N TRP A 175 12.43 4.95 -0.21
CA TRP A 175 11.11 4.32 -0.35
C TRP A 175 10.10 5.34 -0.87
N PRO A 176 10.20 5.79 -2.14
CA PRO A 176 9.46 6.94 -2.65
C PRO A 176 7.93 6.77 -2.67
N ILE A 177 7.45 5.53 -2.72
CA ILE A 177 6.01 5.22 -2.70
C ILE A 177 5.60 4.64 -1.33
N LEU A 178 6.33 3.67 -0.79
CA LEU A 178 5.99 3.04 0.51
C LEU A 178 6.33 3.91 1.73
N GLY A 179 7.37 4.74 1.63
CA GLY A 179 7.84 5.64 2.70
C GLY A 179 8.45 4.99 3.92
N MET A 180 8.58 3.67 3.88
CA MET A 180 9.13 2.85 4.93
C MET A 180 9.69 1.58 4.31
N HIS A 181 10.57 0.93 5.06
CA HIS A 181 11.22 -0.29 4.63
C HIS A 181 10.20 -1.41 4.32
N TYR A 182 10.40 -2.16 3.24
CA TYR A 182 9.53 -3.27 2.82
C TYR A 182 9.27 -4.28 3.95
N GLN A 183 10.27 -4.57 4.79
CA GLN A 183 10.10 -5.49 5.93
C GLN A 183 9.03 -5.01 6.93
N ILE A 184 8.85 -3.69 7.12
CA ILE A 184 7.77 -3.17 7.96
C ILE A 184 6.41 -3.41 7.30
N VAL A 185 6.32 -3.19 5.98
CA VAL A 185 5.11 -3.47 5.19
C VAL A 185 4.74 -4.95 5.24
N ARG A 186 5.75 -5.83 5.15
CA ARG A 186 5.60 -7.28 5.31
C ARG A 186 5.09 -7.65 6.71
N LEU A 187 5.65 -7.08 7.77
CA LEU A 187 5.17 -7.29 9.15
C LEU A 187 3.71 -6.83 9.33
N PHE A 188 3.28 -5.76 8.67
CA PHE A 188 1.87 -5.33 8.70
C PHE A 188 0.94 -6.29 7.96
N SER A 189 1.38 -6.85 6.84
CA SER A 189 0.63 -7.91 6.15
C SER A 189 0.49 -9.14 7.04
N ASP A 190 1.57 -9.54 7.71
CA ASP A 190 1.58 -10.70 8.62
C ASP A 190 0.72 -10.44 9.86
N LEU A 191 0.73 -9.21 10.37
CA LEU A 191 -0.14 -8.80 11.47
C LEU A 191 -1.61 -8.95 11.10
N LEU A 192 -2.04 -8.40 9.96
CA LEU A 192 -3.44 -8.56 9.55
C LEU A 192 -3.83 -10.02 9.37
N ALA A 193 -2.95 -10.83 8.77
CA ALA A 193 -3.20 -12.25 8.57
C ALA A 193 -3.34 -13.00 9.91
N ALA A 194 -2.45 -12.70 10.87
CA ALA A 194 -2.49 -13.28 12.21
C ALA A 194 -3.76 -12.89 12.99
N LEU A 195 -4.27 -11.66 12.79
CA LEU A 195 -5.49 -11.19 13.42
C LEU A 195 -6.78 -11.76 12.79
N ASP A 196 -6.71 -12.23 11.54
CA ASP A 196 -7.82 -12.86 10.83
C ASP A 196 -7.88 -14.39 11.03
N ASP A 197 -7.04 -14.96 11.92
CA ASP A 197 -6.82 -16.42 12.06
C ASP A 197 -6.46 -17.13 10.74
N THR A 198 -5.95 -16.38 9.76
CA THR A 198 -5.44 -16.93 8.52
C THR A 198 -4.01 -17.43 8.70
N PRO A 199 -3.52 -18.37 7.87
CA PRO A 199 -2.15 -18.84 7.96
C PRO A 199 -1.16 -17.68 7.79
N ALA A 200 -0.61 -17.19 8.89
CA ALA A 200 0.43 -16.17 8.88
C ALA A 200 1.82 -16.83 8.81
N PHE A 201 2.78 -16.14 8.20
CA PHE A 201 4.17 -16.61 8.11
C PHE A 201 4.92 -16.55 9.44
N CYS A 202 4.42 -15.78 10.41
CA CYS A 202 5.01 -15.64 11.74
C CYS A 202 3.92 -15.45 12.80
N GLY A 203 4.22 -15.82 14.05
CA GLY A 203 3.30 -15.65 15.16
C GLY A 203 3.18 -14.18 15.60
N LEU A 204 2.06 -13.84 16.23
CA LEU A 204 1.81 -12.47 16.71
C LEU A 204 2.91 -11.96 17.66
N GLY A 205 3.47 -12.83 18.51
CA GLY A 205 4.60 -12.50 19.37
C GLY A 205 5.86 -12.10 18.60
N ASP A 206 6.23 -12.88 17.59
CA ASP A 206 7.40 -12.62 16.73
C ASP A 206 7.24 -11.31 15.96
N ILE A 207 6.02 -11.01 15.52
CA ILE A 207 5.69 -9.75 14.84
C ILE A 207 5.91 -8.57 15.78
N ILE A 208 5.39 -8.64 17.01
CA ILE A 208 5.54 -7.58 18.01
C ILE A 208 7.03 -7.35 18.36
N GLU A 209 7.80 -8.43 18.49
CA GLU A 209 9.25 -8.35 18.75
C GLU A 209 9.99 -7.66 17.60
N GLN A 210 9.76 -8.09 16.36
CA GLN A 210 10.39 -7.50 15.19
C GLN A 210 10.01 -6.02 15.00
N LEU A 211 8.74 -5.67 15.24
CA LEU A 211 8.30 -4.27 15.30
C LEU A 211 9.04 -3.49 16.39
N GLY A 212 9.31 -4.11 17.55
CA GLY A 212 10.13 -3.52 18.61
C GLY A 212 11.57 -3.23 18.18
N THR A 213 12.21 -4.17 17.50
CA THR A 213 13.55 -3.97 16.94
C THR A 213 13.56 -2.81 15.95
N TRP A 214 12.61 -2.77 15.02
CA TRP A 214 12.47 -1.66 14.06
C TRP A 214 12.21 -0.31 14.74
N ALA A 215 11.43 -0.27 15.82
CA ALA A 215 11.18 0.96 16.57
C ALA A 215 12.47 1.50 17.20
N ASN A 216 13.26 0.61 17.83
CA ASN A 216 14.53 0.98 18.45
C ASN A 216 15.53 1.50 17.42
N THR A 217 15.71 0.77 16.31
CA THR A 217 16.58 1.19 15.20
C THR A 217 16.13 2.53 14.63
N SER A 218 14.83 2.71 14.38
CA SER A 218 14.30 3.96 13.84
C SER A 218 14.47 5.16 14.79
N LEU A 219 14.46 4.93 16.10
CA LEU A 219 14.76 5.95 17.11
C LEU A 219 16.25 6.32 17.13
N THR A 220 17.14 5.33 17.04
CA THR A 220 18.59 5.53 17.05
C THR A 220 19.07 6.25 15.80
N ASP A 221 18.57 5.85 14.64
CA ASP A 221 19.08 6.29 13.34
C ASP A 221 18.24 7.42 12.72
N GLY A 222 17.11 7.77 13.35
CA GLY A 222 16.31 8.92 12.94
C GLY A 222 15.51 8.72 11.65
N HIS A 223 15.10 7.48 11.34
CA HIS A 223 14.39 7.12 10.09
C HIS A 223 13.01 7.79 9.88
N GLY A 224 12.52 8.56 10.85
CA GLY A 224 11.33 9.39 10.70
C GLY A 224 10.20 9.04 11.66
N VAL A 225 9.53 10.08 12.14
CA VAL A 225 8.46 9.99 13.15
C VAL A 225 7.21 9.26 12.66
N HIS A 226 6.96 9.23 11.34
CA HIS A 226 5.82 8.51 10.77
C HIS A 226 6.02 7.00 10.88
N ILE A 227 7.23 6.48 10.67
CA ILE A 227 7.54 5.05 10.81
C ILE A 227 7.24 4.58 12.23
N LEU A 228 7.66 5.37 13.22
CA LEU A 228 7.37 5.09 14.63
C LEU A 228 5.86 5.08 14.91
N LEU A 229 5.10 6.01 14.33
CA LEU A 229 3.64 6.01 14.50
C LEU A 229 3.00 4.76 13.89
N TYR A 230 3.48 4.33 12.72
CA TYR A 230 3.04 3.08 12.08
C TYR A 230 3.32 1.86 12.94
N ILE A 231 4.53 1.76 13.49
CA ILE A 231 4.92 0.67 14.38
C ILE A 231 4.10 0.67 15.67
N SER A 232 3.96 1.82 16.34
CA SER A 232 3.16 1.93 17.56
C SER A 232 1.69 1.60 17.31
N ALA A 233 1.11 2.06 16.21
CA ALA A 233 -0.28 1.71 15.88
C ALA A 233 -0.47 0.22 15.56
N ALA A 234 0.49 -0.42 14.89
CA ALA A 234 0.46 -1.86 14.63
C ALA A 234 0.55 -2.67 15.94
N LYS A 235 1.44 -2.29 16.85
CA LYS A 235 1.53 -2.89 18.19
C LYS A 235 0.26 -2.65 19.00
N LEU A 236 -0.31 -1.44 18.92
CA LEU A 236 -1.56 -1.09 19.58
C LEU A 236 -2.70 -2.01 19.13
N LEU A 237 -2.79 -2.28 17.83
CA LEU A 237 -3.74 -3.24 17.27
C LEU A 237 -3.52 -4.66 17.79
N ALA A 238 -2.27 -5.12 17.81
CA ALA A 238 -1.91 -6.45 18.31
C ALA A 238 -2.26 -6.62 19.81
N TYR A 239 -1.93 -5.63 20.64
CA TYR A 239 -2.23 -5.67 22.08
C TYR A 239 -3.73 -5.55 22.36
N GLN A 240 -4.48 -4.80 21.55
CA GLN A 240 -5.94 -4.77 21.66
C GLN A 240 -6.51 -6.18 21.43
N HIS A 241 -6.12 -6.83 20.35
CA HIS A 241 -6.57 -8.19 20.05
C HIS A 241 -6.20 -9.20 21.14
N LEU A 242 -4.98 -9.11 21.69
CA LEU A 242 -4.56 -9.96 22.81
C LEU A 242 -5.34 -9.68 24.10
N THR A 243 -5.71 -8.42 24.34
CA THR A 243 -6.54 -8.03 25.48
C THR A 243 -7.96 -8.59 25.35
N ASP A 244 -8.51 -8.59 24.13
CA ASP A 244 -9.85 -9.10 23.86
C ASP A 244 -9.90 -10.63 23.90
N SER A 245 -8.79 -11.30 23.60
CA SER A 245 -8.70 -12.77 23.49
C SER A 245 -8.17 -13.49 24.74
N SER A 246 -7.52 -12.77 25.67
CA SER A 246 -6.87 -13.35 26.87
C SER A 246 -7.73 -13.27 28.12
N SER A 247 -7.64 -14.28 28.99
CA SER A 247 -8.24 -14.24 30.33
C SER A 247 -7.45 -13.40 31.35
N ASP A 248 -6.15 -13.23 31.14
CA ASP A 248 -5.30 -12.31 31.92
C ASP A 248 -4.88 -11.15 31.03
N THR A 249 -5.53 -10.00 31.26
CA THR A 249 -5.43 -8.81 30.42
C THR A 249 -4.47 -7.77 30.99
N THR A 250 -4.02 -7.94 32.23
CA THR A 250 -3.37 -6.86 33.00
C THR A 250 -2.07 -6.38 32.35
N GLN A 251 -1.24 -7.31 31.89
CA GLN A 251 0.01 -7.00 31.18
C GLN A 251 -0.27 -6.32 29.84
N TYR A 252 -1.20 -6.85 29.04
CA TYR A 252 -1.50 -6.31 27.70
C TYR A 252 -2.16 -4.94 27.76
N GLN A 253 -3.00 -4.68 28.76
CA GLN A 253 -3.58 -3.36 28.99
C GLN A 253 -2.51 -2.30 29.28
N SER A 254 -1.48 -2.62 30.07
CA SER A 254 -0.37 -1.67 30.31
C SER A 254 0.43 -1.36 29.04
N LEU A 255 0.67 -2.37 28.21
CA LEU A 255 1.40 -2.22 26.94
C LEU A 255 0.57 -1.46 25.91
N LEU A 256 -0.74 -1.72 25.86
CA LEU A 256 -1.70 -0.99 25.04
C LEU A 256 -1.72 0.50 25.42
N GLN A 257 -1.79 0.82 26.71
CA GLN A 257 -1.76 2.21 27.16
C GLN A 257 -0.43 2.89 26.82
N GLN A 258 0.69 2.17 26.96
CA GLN A 258 2.00 2.69 26.57
C GLN A 258 2.07 3.04 25.08
N GLU A 259 1.61 2.15 24.20
CA GLU A 259 1.61 2.41 22.76
C GLU A 259 0.60 3.50 22.36
N LEU A 260 -0.51 3.63 23.08
CA LEU A 260 -1.47 4.73 22.89
C LEU A 260 -0.84 6.09 23.23
N GLU A 261 -0.12 6.18 24.35
CA GLU A 261 0.61 7.40 24.71
C GLU A 261 1.73 7.70 23.71
N ASN A 262 2.43 6.68 23.21
CA ASN A 262 3.40 6.85 22.12
C ASN A 262 2.73 7.46 20.88
N CYS A 263 1.58 6.93 20.45
CA CYS A 263 0.81 7.46 19.32
C CYS A 263 0.39 8.92 19.55
N LYS A 264 -0.12 9.25 20.74
CA LYS A 264 -0.52 10.62 21.12
C LYS A 264 0.67 11.60 21.11
N ASN A 265 1.86 11.13 21.47
CA ASN A 265 3.08 11.94 21.45
C ASN A 265 3.67 12.12 20.04
N LEU A 266 3.49 11.15 19.16
CA LEU A 266 4.01 11.17 17.79
C LEU A 266 3.10 11.94 16.84
N LEU A 267 1.78 11.76 16.95
CA LEU A 267 0.80 12.31 16.01
C LEU A 267 0.89 13.85 15.84
N PRO A 268 1.07 14.67 16.89
CA PRO A 268 1.23 16.11 16.74
C PRO A 268 2.46 16.51 15.91
N LYS A 269 3.56 15.74 16.00
CA LYS A 269 4.85 16.00 15.33
C LYS A 269 4.82 15.76 13.83
N ILE A 270 3.78 15.07 13.34
CA ILE A 270 3.65 14.72 11.92
C ILE A 270 2.84 15.79 11.20
N ASP A 271 3.47 16.45 10.24
CA ASP A 271 2.78 17.31 9.30
C ASP A 271 2.10 16.46 8.20
N VAL A 272 0.77 16.44 8.20
CA VAL A 272 -0.04 15.68 7.23
C VAL A 272 -0.23 16.39 5.90
N THR A 273 0.17 17.66 5.81
CA THR A 273 0.00 18.52 4.62
C THR A 273 1.29 18.60 3.80
N VAL A 274 2.45 18.57 4.45
CA VAL A 274 3.78 18.63 3.81
C VAL A 274 4.38 17.25 3.66
N ASN A 275 4.22 16.38 4.66
CA ASN A 275 4.69 15.00 4.56
C ASN A 275 3.61 14.12 3.95
N ALA A 276 4.10 13.07 3.31
CA ALA A 276 3.41 11.99 2.63
C ALA A 276 2.41 11.18 3.49
N PHE A 277 1.80 11.75 4.52
CA PHE A 277 0.74 11.09 5.30
C PHE A 277 -0.52 10.83 4.45
N SER A 278 -0.71 11.58 3.35
CA SER A 278 -1.66 11.26 2.27
C SER A 278 -1.19 10.14 1.32
N ARG A 279 0.10 9.75 1.39
CA ARG A 279 0.68 8.63 0.64
C ARG A 279 0.80 7.35 1.45
N TYR A 280 0.55 7.37 2.76
CA TYR A 280 0.67 6.20 3.61
C TYR A 280 -0.68 5.87 4.22
N PHE A 281 -1.13 4.65 3.94
CA PHE A 281 -2.18 3.77 4.46
C PHE A 281 -3.32 4.28 5.36
N PHE A 282 -3.31 5.45 6.00
CA PHE A 282 -4.29 5.91 7.00
C PHE A 282 -4.48 4.99 8.20
N TRP A 283 -3.80 3.84 8.22
CA TRP A 283 -3.93 2.82 9.25
C TRP A 283 -3.71 3.36 10.66
N PRO A 284 -2.67 4.16 10.96
CA PRO A 284 -2.47 4.59 12.33
C PRO A 284 -3.63 5.43 12.85
N LEU A 285 -4.17 6.31 12.01
CA LEU A 285 -5.35 7.12 12.36
C LEU A 285 -6.59 6.26 12.53
N ALA A 286 -6.80 5.30 11.63
CA ALA A 286 -7.93 4.40 11.65
C ALA A 286 -7.92 3.50 12.90
N ILE A 287 -6.77 2.94 13.25
CA ILE A 287 -6.60 2.11 14.45
C ILE A 287 -6.87 2.95 15.71
N ILE A 288 -6.25 4.13 15.83
CA ILE A 288 -6.44 5.02 16.98
C ILE A 288 -7.91 5.42 17.14
N GLU A 289 -8.57 5.84 16.06
CA GLU A 289 -9.95 6.36 16.11
C GLU A 289 -11.01 5.25 16.24
N ARG A 290 -10.89 4.15 15.47
CA ARG A 290 -11.98 3.16 15.33
C ARG A 290 -11.80 1.91 16.16
N VAL A 291 -10.56 1.52 16.43
CA VAL A 291 -10.24 0.33 17.22
C VAL A 291 -10.13 0.71 18.69
N VAL A 292 -9.21 1.60 19.05
CA VAL A 292 -8.97 1.97 20.47
C VAL A 292 -10.01 2.92 21.03
N ARG A 293 -10.52 3.85 20.20
CA ARG A 293 -11.60 4.80 20.55
C ARG A 293 -11.32 5.68 21.77
N ASP A 294 -10.05 5.99 22.05
CA ASP A 294 -9.69 6.95 23.08
C ASP A 294 -10.20 8.36 22.68
N PRO A 295 -10.96 9.08 23.53
CA PRO A 295 -11.53 10.38 23.17
C PRO A 295 -10.47 11.43 22.83
N THR A 296 -9.35 11.42 23.56
CA THR A 296 -8.28 12.43 23.40
C THR A 296 -7.52 12.18 22.10
N ALA A 297 -7.14 10.94 21.84
CA ALA A 297 -6.45 10.54 20.63
C ALA A 297 -7.37 10.71 19.41
N SER A 298 -8.66 10.39 19.53
CA SER A 298 -9.66 10.61 18.47
C SER A 298 -9.77 12.09 18.09
N LEU A 299 -9.75 13.00 19.06
CA LEU A 299 -9.74 14.44 18.78
C LEU A 299 -8.50 14.85 17.97
N LEU A 300 -7.32 14.32 18.32
CA LEU A 300 -6.09 14.58 17.56
C LEU A 300 -6.20 14.04 16.13
N VAL A 301 -6.77 12.86 15.94
CA VAL A 301 -7.01 12.29 14.60
C VAL A 301 -7.95 13.18 13.79
N GLN A 302 -9.08 13.63 14.36
CA GLN A 302 -10.02 14.51 13.65
C GLN A 302 -9.38 15.84 13.22
N LEU A 303 -8.52 16.42 14.08
CA LEU A 303 -7.77 17.63 13.73
C LEU A 303 -6.85 17.38 12.52
N LYS A 304 -6.16 16.24 12.47
CA LYS A 304 -5.32 15.87 11.32
C LYS A 304 -6.13 15.63 10.05
N LEU A 305 -7.29 14.98 10.16
CA LEU A 305 -8.16 14.72 9.01
C LEU A 305 -8.75 16.01 8.44
N LYS A 306 -9.08 16.99 9.28
CA LYS A 306 -9.54 18.30 8.82
C LYS A 306 -8.46 19.03 8.02
N ASN A 307 -7.23 19.05 8.53
CA ASN A 307 -6.10 19.67 7.81
C ASN A 307 -5.82 18.99 6.46
N MET A 308 -6.11 17.69 6.35
CA MET A 308 -5.96 16.93 5.11
C MET A 308 -7.07 17.24 4.10
N GLU A 309 -8.32 17.36 4.54
CA GLU A 309 -9.46 17.66 3.67
C GLU A 309 -9.27 18.99 2.92
N ASP A 310 -8.63 19.96 3.57
CA ASP A 310 -8.28 21.25 2.96
C ASP A 310 -7.27 21.13 1.80
N VAL A 311 -6.51 20.02 1.73
CA VAL A 311 -5.40 19.81 0.78
C VAL A 311 -5.70 18.70 -0.24
N ASP A 312 -6.31 17.60 0.20
CA ASP A 312 -6.68 16.44 -0.60
C ASP A 312 -8.05 15.87 -0.14
N PRO A 313 -9.16 16.32 -0.75
CA PRO A 313 -10.49 15.81 -0.45
C PRO A 313 -10.66 14.31 -0.72
N ALA A 314 -9.81 13.69 -1.56
CA ALA A 314 -9.84 12.24 -1.76
C ALA A 314 -9.21 11.49 -0.58
N GLY A 315 -8.27 12.12 0.14
CA GLY A 315 -7.63 11.57 1.33
C GLY A 315 -8.62 11.22 2.44
N LYS A 316 -9.60 12.08 2.72
CA LYS A 316 -10.64 11.79 3.74
C LYS A 316 -11.50 10.57 3.37
N ARG A 317 -11.81 10.39 2.09
CA ARG A 317 -12.58 9.21 1.61
C ARG A 317 -11.78 7.93 1.76
N ALA A 318 -10.52 7.94 1.33
CA ALA A 318 -9.62 6.82 1.49
C ALA A 318 -9.41 6.47 2.98
N TYR A 319 -9.29 7.49 3.85
CA TYR A 319 -9.29 7.30 5.30
C TYR A 319 -10.57 6.60 5.78
N ASN A 320 -11.76 7.11 5.43
CA ASN A 320 -13.03 6.53 5.88
C ASN A 320 -13.14 5.06 5.47
N TRP A 321 -12.73 4.74 4.24
CA TRP A 321 -12.73 3.37 3.75
C TRP A 321 -11.80 2.46 4.55
N VAL A 322 -10.55 2.89 4.84
CA VAL A 322 -9.65 2.12 5.72
C VAL A 322 -10.22 1.98 7.14
N ALA A 323 -10.78 3.06 7.68
CA ALA A 323 -11.36 3.12 9.02
C ALA A 323 -12.55 2.17 9.18
N GLU A 324 -13.45 2.12 8.20
CA GLU A 324 -14.55 1.15 8.13
C GLU A 324 -14.05 -0.31 8.08
N GLY A 325 -12.89 -0.54 7.45
CA GLY A 325 -12.29 -1.87 7.35
C GLY A 325 -11.86 -2.38 8.71
N PHE A 326 -11.07 -1.59 9.43
CA PHE A 326 -10.67 -1.88 10.80
C PHE A 326 -11.90 -1.97 11.72
N GLU A 327 -12.84 -1.05 11.59
CA GLU A 327 -14.07 -1.08 12.39
C GLU A 327 -14.85 -2.38 12.20
N ARG A 328 -15.01 -2.89 10.98
CA ARG A 328 -15.69 -4.17 10.73
C ARG A 328 -14.91 -5.36 11.29
N LYS A 329 -13.59 -5.41 11.08
CA LYS A 329 -12.73 -6.50 11.59
C LYS A 329 -12.76 -6.58 13.12
N PHE A 330 -12.74 -5.43 13.81
CA PHE A 330 -12.57 -5.35 15.25
C PHE A 330 -13.84 -4.92 16.03
N LYS A 331 -15.01 -4.81 15.39
CA LYS A 331 -16.34 -4.73 16.07
C LYS A 331 -17.03 -6.08 16.28
N SER A 332 -16.44 -7.16 15.78
CA SER A 332 -17.05 -8.50 15.80
C SER A 332 -16.79 -9.29 17.08
N ALA A 333 -16.23 -8.68 18.13
CA ALA A 333 -16.00 -9.30 19.43
C ALA A 333 -17.04 -8.82 20.46
#